data_AF-A0A0U5BPI2-F1
#
_entry.id   AF-A0A0U5BPI2-F1
#
_cell.length_a   1.000
_cell.length_b   1.000
_cell.length_c   1.000
_cell.angle_alpha   90.00
_cell.angle_beta   90.00
_cell.angle_gamma   90.00
#
_symmetry.space_group_name_H-M   'P 1'
#
loop_
_entity.id
_entity.type
_entity.pdbx_description
1 polymer ?
#
loop_
_entity_poly.entity_id
_entity_poly.type
_entity_poly.pdbx_seq_one_letter_code
_entity_poly.pdbx_strand_id
1 'polypeptide(L)'
;MGLWSGTKRAAKFTFVSMPLSILGVNQLRAGNVTITSLWKSVVSPACPECDQGVMLRQGSNADAVTEVEPDGGVVTLYPWRCTKCNFGFFEVDDLKVVREGCIRHRNERVAAEMTTIEAQERAAIARGHRIQSRAFFGAAAVALLGFLYMLASGASFLLAVNWLSFAFLFWVFALKKSYRAWQVTTGTLFIEGAFWHWLKHEKWIT
;
A
#
# COMPACT_ATOMS: atom_id res chain seq x y z
N MET A 1 46.94 53.94 -4.85
CA MET A 1 45.57 53.71 -5.36
C MET A 1 45.48 52.26 -5.83
N GLY A 2 44.58 51.47 -5.27
CA GLY A 2 44.43 50.05 -5.65
C GLY A 2 43.37 49.28 -4.84
N LEU A 3 42.27 49.95 -4.44
CA LEU A 3 41.14 49.37 -3.70
C LEU A 3 40.15 48.60 -4.62
N TRP A 4 40.63 48.01 -5.71
CA TRP A 4 39.78 47.47 -6.79
C TRP A 4 40.14 46.05 -7.26
N SER A 5 40.83 45.26 -6.43
CA SER A 5 41.12 43.84 -6.72
C SER A 5 40.53 42.87 -5.70
N GLY A 6 40.25 43.30 -4.46
CA GLY A 6 39.67 42.46 -3.40
C GLY A 6 38.17 42.19 -3.56
N THR A 7 37.43 43.13 -4.15
CA THR A 7 35.96 43.09 -4.23
C THR A 7 35.45 42.02 -5.21
N LYS A 8 36.19 41.73 -6.29
CA LYS A 8 35.78 40.72 -7.30
C LYS A 8 35.91 39.27 -6.80
N ARG A 9 36.82 38.97 -5.87
CA ARG A 9 36.93 37.63 -5.26
C ARG A 9 35.95 37.44 -4.11
N ALA A 10 35.77 38.45 -3.26
CA ALA A 10 34.83 38.40 -2.14
C ALA A 10 33.37 38.26 -2.63
N ALA A 11 32.97 38.97 -3.69
CA ALA A 11 31.62 38.86 -4.25
C ALA A 11 31.32 37.48 -4.89
N LYS A 12 32.32 36.83 -5.49
CA LYS A 12 32.17 35.45 -6.01
C LYS A 12 31.95 34.44 -4.86
N PHE A 13 32.58 34.65 -3.71
CA PHE A 13 32.42 33.79 -2.54
C PHE A 13 31.11 34.02 -1.78
N THR A 14 30.59 35.25 -1.74
CA THR A 14 29.34 35.55 -1.02
C THR A 14 28.08 35.27 -1.85
N PHE A 15 28.12 35.45 -3.18
CA PHE A 15 26.93 35.25 -4.02
C PHE A 15 26.85 33.89 -4.73
N VAL A 16 27.96 33.16 -4.91
CA VAL A 16 27.92 31.88 -5.65
C VAL A 16 28.18 30.67 -4.76
N SER A 17 29.06 30.76 -3.76
CA SER A 17 29.32 29.63 -2.84
C SER A 17 28.47 29.62 -1.56
N MET A 18 27.94 30.77 -1.13
CA MET A 18 27.10 30.85 0.08
C MET A 18 25.62 30.50 -0.12
N PRO A 19 24.97 30.69 -1.29
CA PRO A 19 23.60 30.22 -1.46
C PRO A 19 23.53 28.70 -1.66
N LEU A 20 24.57 28.05 -2.18
CA LEU A 20 24.57 26.59 -2.40
C LEU A 20 24.80 25.77 -1.13
N SER A 21 25.55 26.30 -0.15
CA SER A 21 25.70 25.67 1.16
C SER A 21 24.49 25.92 2.08
N ILE A 22 23.82 27.07 1.95
CA ILE A 22 22.55 27.39 2.64
C ILE A 22 21.35 26.67 2.02
N LEU A 23 21.35 26.44 0.70
CA LEU A 23 20.35 25.60 0.02
C LEU A 23 20.47 24.11 0.35
N GLY A 24 21.31 23.73 1.33
CA GLY A 24 21.29 22.42 1.95
C GLY A 24 21.32 21.30 0.92
N VAL A 25 22.00 21.46 -0.23
CA VAL A 25 21.92 20.52 -1.35
C VAL A 25 22.34 19.12 -0.91
N ASN A 26 23.29 19.03 0.03
CA ASN A 26 23.66 17.76 0.65
C ASN A 26 22.59 17.20 1.60
N GLN A 27 21.86 18.06 2.33
CA GLN A 27 20.71 17.67 3.16
C GLN A 27 19.50 17.26 2.32
N LEU A 28 19.24 17.95 1.20
CA LEU A 28 18.22 17.58 0.22
C LEU A 28 18.57 16.27 -0.49
N ARG A 29 19.86 16.06 -0.81
CA ARG A 29 20.33 14.80 -1.41
C ARG A 29 20.27 13.65 -0.41
N ALA A 30 20.66 13.87 0.84
CA ALA A 30 20.52 12.88 1.92
C ALA A 30 19.05 12.56 2.20
N GLY A 31 18.19 13.60 2.27
CA GLY A 31 16.74 13.46 2.40
C GLY A 31 16.13 12.69 1.23
N ASN A 32 16.54 12.97 -0.01
CA ASN A 32 16.07 12.24 -1.19
C ASN A 32 16.51 10.77 -1.16
N VAL A 33 17.75 10.47 -0.75
CA VAL A 33 18.20 9.08 -0.57
C VAL A 33 17.36 8.36 0.47
N THR A 34 17.05 9.01 1.60
CA THR A 34 16.21 8.44 2.67
C THR A 34 14.76 8.28 2.23
N ILE A 35 14.17 9.26 1.53
CA ILE A 35 12.83 9.15 0.96
C ILE A 35 12.79 8.03 -0.06
N THR A 36 13.81 7.92 -0.90
CA THR A 36 13.92 6.86 -1.91
C THR A 36 14.08 5.49 -1.25
N SER A 37 14.86 5.36 -0.17
CA SER A 37 15.02 4.08 0.53
C SER A 37 13.76 3.69 1.30
N LEU A 38 13.07 4.65 1.93
CA LEU A 38 11.77 4.45 2.54
C LEU A 38 10.72 4.05 1.48
N TRP A 39 10.70 4.74 0.34
CA TRP A 39 9.79 4.43 -0.75
C TRP A 39 10.08 3.06 -1.35
N LYS A 40 11.36 2.70 -1.52
CA LYS A 40 11.77 1.34 -1.90
C LYS A 40 11.35 0.31 -0.87
N SER A 41 11.39 0.62 0.43
CA SER A 41 10.93 -0.27 1.51
C SER A 41 9.40 -0.42 1.57
N VAL A 42 8.66 0.58 1.10
CA VAL A 42 7.18 0.55 0.96
C VAL A 42 6.77 -0.18 -0.32
N VAL A 43 7.56 -0.05 -1.39
CA VAL A 43 7.32 -0.71 -2.68
C VAL A 43 7.86 -2.14 -2.71
N SER A 44 8.80 -2.48 -1.85
CA SER A 44 9.33 -3.84 -1.75
C SER A 44 8.29 -4.84 -1.23
N PRO A 45 8.31 -6.09 -1.70
CA PRO A 45 7.36 -7.11 -1.28
C PRO A 45 7.48 -7.40 0.22
N ALA A 46 6.34 -7.44 0.92
CA ALA A 46 6.27 -7.77 2.35
C ALA A 46 6.41 -9.29 2.58
N CYS A 47 7.03 -9.70 3.70
CA CYS A 47 7.13 -11.12 4.08
C CYS A 47 5.71 -11.67 4.32
N PRO A 48 5.32 -12.75 3.61
CA PRO A 48 3.99 -13.33 3.74
C PRO A 48 3.77 -14.00 5.10
N GLU A 49 4.84 -14.35 5.83
CA GLU A 49 4.71 -14.94 7.18
C GLU A 49 4.51 -13.90 8.27
N CYS A 50 5.39 -12.90 8.36
CA CYS A 50 5.40 -11.98 9.49
C CYS A 50 4.62 -10.69 9.27
N ASP A 51 4.22 -10.34 8.04
CA ASP A 51 3.58 -9.06 7.64
C ASP A 51 4.36 -7.78 8.08
N GLN A 52 5.54 -7.94 8.68
CA GLN A 52 6.33 -6.90 9.37
C GLN A 52 7.74 -6.71 8.76
N GLY A 53 8.17 -7.67 7.95
CA GLY A 53 9.48 -7.71 7.33
C GLY A 53 9.37 -7.58 5.81
N VAL A 54 10.52 -7.32 5.19
CA VAL A 54 10.62 -7.04 3.77
C VAL A 54 11.43 -8.15 3.10
N MET A 55 11.00 -8.60 1.92
CA MET A 55 11.75 -9.57 1.15
C MET A 55 12.89 -8.87 0.40
N LEU A 56 14.11 -9.32 0.65
CA LEU A 56 15.32 -8.87 -0.03
C LEU A 56 15.95 -10.06 -0.75
N ARG A 57 16.44 -9.80 -1.95
CA ARG A 57 17.29 -10.74 -2.67
C ARG A 57 18.58 -10.93 -1.86
N GLN A 58 18.85 -12.18 -1.46
CA GLN A 58 20.13 -12.58 -0.90
C GLN A 58 20.91 -13.38 -1.95
N GLY A 59 22.23 -13.28 -1.91
CA GLY A 59 23.11 -14.04 -2.79
C GLY A 59 23.62 -13.26 -4.00
N SER A 60 24.84 -13.62 -4.40
CA SER A 60 25.40 -13.26 -5.70
C SER A 60 24.91 -14.25 -6.77
N ASN A 61 25.24 -14.05 -8.04
CA ASN A 61 24.84 -14.97 -9.13
C ASN A 61 25.28 -16.43 -8.92
N ALA A 62 26.10 -16.73 -7.91
CA ALA A 62 26.52 -18.07 -7.52
C ALA A 62 25.43 -18.89 -6.78
N ASP A 63 24.48 -18.23 -6.12
CA ASP A 63 23.39 -18.91 -5.37
C ASP A 63 22.10 -19.03 -6.21
N ALA A 64 22.18 -18.66 -7.49
CA ALA A 64 21.05 -18.62 -8.38
C ALA A 64 20.78 -20.02 -8.95
N VAL A 65 19.57 -20.53 -8.74
CA VAL A 65 19.14 -21.82 -9.29
C VAL A 65 18.59 -21.57 -10.67
N THR A 66 19.05 -22.34 -11.66
CA THR A 66 18.54 -22.23 -13.02
C THR A 66 17.49 -23.32 -13.22
N GLU A 67 16.24 -22.92 -13.40
CA GLU A 67 15.16 -23.83 -13.77
C GLU A 67 14.89 -23.71 -15.27
N VAL A 68 14.72 -24.85 -15.92
CA VAL A 68 14.31 -24.91 -17.33
C VAL A 68 12.79 -25.00 -17.34
N GLU A 69 12.15 -23.93 -17.76
CA GLU A 69 10.70 -23.86 -17.92
C GLU A 69 10.27 -24.83 -19.05
N PRO A 70 9.08 -25.45 -18.99
CA PRO A 70 8.64 -26.46 -19.97
C PRO A 70 8.65 -26.00 -21.44
N ASP A 71 8.68 -24.69 -21.70
CA ASP A 71 8.81 -24.09 -23.03
C ASP A 71 10.27 -23.99 -23.54
N GLY A 72 11.24 -24.55 -22.82
CA GLY A 72 12.67 -24.54 -23.17
C GLY A 72 13.39 -23.23 -22.83
N GLY A 73 12.71 -22.31 -22.13
CA GLY A 73 13.30 -21.09 -21.57
C GLY A 73 14.11 -21.40 -20.31
N VAL A 74 15.33 -20.85 -20.23
CA VAL A 74 16.19 -20.99 -19.05
C VAL A 74 15.95 -19.78 -18.15
N VAL A 75 15.32 -20.01 -16.99
CA VAL A 75 15.01 -18.95 -16.02
C VAL A 75 15.92 -19.06 -14.81
N THR A 76 16.58 -17.96 -14.46
CA THR A 76 17.45 -17.87 -13.29
C THR A 76 16.67 -17.36 -12.08
N LEU A 77 16.52 -18.21 -11.08
CA LEU A 77 15.83 -17.92 -9.83
C LEU A 77 16.83 -17.49 -8.75
N TYR A 78 16.50 -16.44 -8.02
CA TYR A 78 17.30 -15.92 -6.92
C TYR A 78 16.63 -16.18 -5.57
N PRO A 79 17.41 -16.42 -4.50
CA PRO A 79 16.84 -16.57 -3.17
C PRO A 79 16.36 -15.21 -2.63
N TRP A 80 15.06 -15.11 -2.39
CA TRP A 80 14.47 -13.99 -1.66
C TRP A 80 14.29 -14.39 -0.21
N ARG A 81 14.85 -13.62 0.73
CA ARG A 81 14.69 -13.85 2.17
C ARG A 81 14.16 -12.62 2.87
N CYS A 82 13.42 -12.84 3.93
CA CYS A 82 12.97 -11.75 4.77
C CYS A 82 14.07 -11.25 5.70
N THR A 83 13.99 -9.96 6.03
CA THR A 83 14.85 -9.31 7.03
C THR A 83 14.59 -9.72 8.48
N LYS A 84 13.36 -10.16 8.79
CA LYS A 84 12.92 -10.46 10.17
C LYS A 84 12.54 -11.92 10.39
N CYS A 85 11.85 -12.52 9.42
CA CYS A 85 11.38 -13.91 9.45
C CYS A 85 12.44 -14.80 8.76
N ASN A 86 12.56 -16.09 9.11
CA ASN A 86 13.48 -17.03 8.42
C ASN A 86 12.88 -17.57 7.11
N PHE A 87 11.77 -17.00 6.65
CA PHE A 87 11.11 -17.37 5.40
C PHE A 87 11.93 -16.90 4.20
N GLY A 88 12.04 -17.76 3.21
CA GLY A 88 12.57 -17.43 1.91
C GLY A 88 12.12 -18.39 0.83
N PHE A 89 12.03 -17.90 -0.40
CA PHE A 89 11.67 -18.67 -1.57
C PHE A 89 12.51 -18.22 -2.77
N PHE A 90 12.56 -19.06 -3.81
CA PHE A 90 13.31 -18.78 -5.03
C PHE A 90 12.37 -18.18 -6.08
N GLU A 91 12.77 -17.06 -6.68
CA GLU A 91 11.97 -16.37 -7.69
C GLU A 91 12.85 -15.52 -8.61
N VAL A 92 12.33 -15.14 -9.77
CA VAL A 92 13.01 -14.26 -10.74
C VAL A 92 13.34 -12.90 -10.12
N ASP A 93 14.35 -12.19 -10.65
CA ASP A 93 14.72 -10.82 -10.27
C ASP A 93 13.71 -9.76 -10.78
N ASP A 94 12.41 -10.07 -10.71
CA ASP A 94 11.33 -9.11 -10.95
C ASP A 94 10.49 -8.94 -9.67
N LEU A 95 10.51 -7.73 -9.13
CA LEU A 95 9.76 -7.35 -7.94
C LEU A 95 8.24 -7.58 -8.07
N LYS A 96 7.69 -7.53 -9.29
CA LYS A 96 6.26 -7.81 -9.53
C LYS A 96 5.96 -9.28 -9.30
N VAL A 97 6.75 -10.15 -9.91
CA VAL A 97 6.61 -11.62 -9.80
C VAL A 97 6.82 -12.06 -8.35
N VAL A 98 7.83 -11.52 -7.68
CA VAL A 98 8.09 -11.79 -6.25
C VAL A 98 6.92 -11.33 -5.38
N ARG A 99 6.32 -10.18 -5.68
CA ARG A 99 5.16 -9.69 -4.95
C ARG A 99 3.95 -10.61 -5.16
N GLU A 100 3.71 -11.05 -6.38
CA GLU A 100 2.63 -12.00 -6.71
C GLU A 100 2.85 -13.34 -6.00
N GLY A 101 4.08 -13.86 -5.99
CA GLY A 101 4.47 -15.05 -5.22
C GLY A 101 4.25 -14.89 -3.71
N CYS A 102 4.63 -13.74 -3.13
CA CYS A 102 4.35 -13.43 -1.72
C CYS A 102 2.84 -13.37 -1.44
N ILE A 103 2.06 -12.74 -2.32
CA ILE A 103 0.60 -12.66 -2.18
C ILE A 103 -0.01 -14.06 -2.26
N ARG A 104 0.43 -14.90 -3.19
CA ARG A 104 -0.02 -16.28 -3.34
C ARG A 104 0.24 -17.09 -2.06
N HIS A 105 1.47 -17.09 -1.55
CA HIS A 105 1.81 -17.78 -0.30
C HIS A 105 1.02 -17.26 0.90
N ARG A 106 0.82 -15.94 0.99
CA ARG A 106 -0.03 -15.36 2.03
C ARG A 106 -1.47 -15.84 1.92
N ASN A 107 -2.03 -15.86 0.71
CA ASN A 107 -3.40 -16.28 0.47
C ASN A 107 -3.61 -17.76 0.78
N GLU A 108 -2.67 -18.62 0.38
CA GLU A 108 -2.67 -20.06 0.69
C GLU A 108 -2.65 -20.30 2.20
N ARG A 109 -1.75 -19.61 2.92
CA ARG A 109 -1.68 -19.71 4.38
C ARG A 109 -2.97 -19.24 5.04
N VAL A 110 -3.49 -18.07 4.64
CA VAL A 110 -4.74 -17.54 5.19
C VAL A 110 -5.91 -18.46 4.87
N ALA A 111 -5.94 -19.08 3.69
CA ALA A 111 -6.95 -20.07 3.34
C ALA A 111 -6.84 -21.33 4.21
N ALA A 112 -5.62 -21.80 4.49
CA ALA A 112 -5.37 -22.94 5.39
C ALA A 112 -5.77 -22.62 6.84
N GLU A 113 -5.36 -21.48 7.39
CA GLU A 113 -5.76 -21.01 8.73
C GLU A 113 -7.28 -20.84 8.83
N MET A 114 -7.93 -20.39 7.76
CA MET A 114 -9.38 -20.27 7.75
C MET A 114 -10.11 -21.60 7.82
N THR A 115 -9.48 -22.75 7.52
CA THR A 115 -10.12 -24.06 7.75
C THR A 115 -10.11 -24.48 9.22
N THR A 116 -9.11 -24.01 9.99
CA THR A 116 -8.89 -24.43 11.39
C THR A 116 -9.61 -23.55 12.41
N ILE A 117 -9.97 -22.31 12.04
CA ILE A 117 -10.68 -21.38 12.94
C ILE A 117 -12.12 -21.87 13.19
N GLU A 118 -12.56 -21.90 14.44
CA GLU A 118 -13.92 -22.29 14.82
C GLU A 118 -14.96 -21.32 14.23
N ALA A 119 -16.14 -21.83 13.83
CA ALA A 119 -17.19 -21.02 13.21
C ALA A 119 -17.63 -19.82 14.08
N GLN A 120 -17.51 -19.94 15.40
CA GLN A 120 -17.81 -18.89 16.37
C GLN A 120 -16.81 -17.71 16.32
N GLU A 121 -15.52 -17.99 16.17
CA GLU A 121 -14.48 -16.95 16.03
C GLU A 121 -14.59 -16.22 14.69
N ARG A 122 -14.90 -16.94 13.60
CA ARG A 122 -15.16 -16.34 12.29
C ARG A 122 -16.34 -15.35 12.36
N ALA A 123 -17.39 -15.73 13.08
CA ALA A 123 -18.55 -14.86 13.29
C ALA A 123 -18.19 -13.60 14.11
N ALA A 124 -17.29 -13.69 15.08
CA ALA A 124 -16.83 -12.53 15.85
C ALA A 124 -16.03 -11.54 14.97
N ILE A 125 -15.11 -12.05 14.14
CA ILE A 125 -14.35 -11.25 13.18
C ILE A 125 -15.28 -10.56 12.19
N ALA A 126 -16.26 -11.30 11.65
CA ALA A 126 -17.26 -10.75 10.75
C ALA A 126 -18.09 -9.63 11.40
N ARG A 127 -18.50 -9.79 12.67
CA ARG A 127 -19.22 -8.72 13.41
C ARG A 127 -18.38 -7.45 13.53
N GLY A 128 -17.09 -7.56 13.82
CA GLY A 128 -16.19 -6.40 13.88
C GLY A 128 -16.17 -5.62 12.57
N HIS A 129 -16.06 -6.32 11.44
CA HIS A 129 -16.10 -5.69 10.12
C HIS A 129 -17.47 -5.09 9.77
N ARG A 130 -18.58 -5.74 10.17
CA ARG A 130 -19.94 -5.19 10.00
C ARG A 130 -20.14 -3.89 10.77
N ILE A 131 -19.72 -3.82 12.03
CA ILE A 131 -19.86 -2.61 12.85
C ILE A 131 -19.07 -1.46 12.22
N GLN A 132 -17.82 -1.71 11.79
CA GLN A 132 -17.02 -0.70 11.10
C GLN A 132 -17.68 -0.25 9.79
N SER A 133 -18.21 -1.18 9.00
CA SER A 133 -18.93 -0.85 7.76
C SER A 133 -20.13 0.07 8.03
N ARG A 134 -20.90 -0.19 9.11
CA ARG A 134 -22.06 0.62 9.47
C ARG A 134 -21.67 2.01 9.95
N ALA A 135 -20.58 2.13 10.70
CA ALA A 135 -20.04 3.43 11.10
C ALA A 135 -19.65 4.28 9.88
N PHE A 136 -18.98 3.68 8.88
CA PHE A 136 -18.64 4.38 7.65
C PHE A 136 -19.85 4.74 6.78
N PHE A 137 -20.87 3.87 6.69
CA PHE A 137 -22.13 4.23 6.03
C PHE A 137 -22.85 5.39 6.74
N GLY A 138 -22.87 5.39 8.07
CA GLY A 138 -23.39 6.50 8.86
C GLY A 138 -22.63 7.80 8.59
N ALA A 139 -21.29 7.76 8.58
CA ALA A 139 -20.47 8.92 8.24
C ALA A 139 -20.71 9.42 6.81
N ALA A 140 -20.86 8.51 5.84
CA ALA A 140 -21.20 8.86 4.47
C ALA A 140 -22.57 9.54 4.37
N ALA A 141 -23.57 9.05 5.10
CA ALA A 141 -24.90 9.65 5.15
C ALA A 141 -24.88 11.05 5.78
N VAL A 142 -24.14 11.24 6.88
CA VAL A 142 -23.96 12.57 7.50
C VAL A 142 -23.27 13.53 6.54
N ALA A 143 -22.22 13.09 5.85
CA ALA A 143 -21.52 13.92 4.86
C ALA A 143 -22.43 14.29 3.67
N LEU A 144 -23.27 13.36 3.21
CA LEU A 144 -24.25 13.60 2.15
C LEU A 144 -25.36 14.56 2.59
N LEU A 145 -25.85 14.44 3.82
CA LEU A 145 -26.79 15.41 4.40
C LEU A 145 -26.16 16.79 4.54
N GLY A 146 -24.89 16.88 4.94
CA GLY A 146 -24.13 18.13 4.98
C GLY A 146 -24.01 18.79 3.59
N PHE A 147 -23.76 17.99 2.55
CA PHE A 147 -23.77 18.45 1.16
C PHE A 147 -25.13 19.04 0.75
N LEU A 148 -26.23 18.31 1.02
CA LEU A 148 -27.59 18.78 0.70
C LEU A 148 -27.95 20.05 1.48
N TYR A 149 -27.56 20.14 2.75
CA TYR A 149 -27.75 21.32 3.57
C TYR A 149 -26.98 22.54 3.04
N MET A 150 -25.74 22.35 2.56
CA MET A 150 -24.95 23.43 1.95
C MET A 150 -25.55 23.92 0.63
N LEU A 151 -26.09 23.02 -0.18
CA LEU A 151 -26.82 23.41 -1.40
C LEU A 151 -28.09 24.19 -1.06
N ALA A 152 -28.84 23.74 -0.06
CA ALA A 152 -30.08 24.40 0.36
C ALA A 152 -29.83 25.78 1.00
N SER A 153 -28.72 25.96 1.71
CA SER A 153 -28.35 27.23 2.34
C SER A 153 -27.68 28.24 1.39
N GLY A 154 -27.51 27.89 0.11
CA GLY A 154 -26.91 28.77 -0.90
C GLY A 154 -25.40 28.93 -0.77
N ALA A 155 -24.71 27.98 -0.12
CA ALA A 155 -23.26 28.00 -0.01
C ALA A 155 -22.58 27.80 -1.38
N SER A 156 -21.31 28.22 -1.49
CA SER A 156 -20.53 28.02 -2.72
C SER A 156 -20.46 26.54 -3.11
N PHE A 157 -20.69 26.27 -4.39
CA PHE A 157 -20.62 24.92 -4.95
C PHE A 157 -19.29 24.22 -4.67
N LEU A 158 -18.17 24.96 -4.67
CA LEU A 158 -16.85 24.43 -4.36
C LEU A 158 -16.79 23.83 -2.93
N LEU A 159 -17.47 24.46 -1.97
CA LEU A 159 -17.53 23.96 -0.61
C LEU A 159 -18.43 22.70 -0.52
N ALA A 160 -19.56 22.71 -1.22
CA ALA A 160 -20.47 21.57 -1.27
C ALA A 160 -19.79 20.33 -1.90
N VAL A 161 -19.04 20.47 -2.98
CA VAL A 161 -18.34 19.35 -3.63
C VAL A 161 -17.32 18.66 -2.71
N ASN A 162 -16.71 19.38 -1.77
CA ASN A 162 -15.82 18.77 -0.78
C ASN A 162 -16.59 17.80 0.13
N TRP A 163 -17.79 18.17 0.57
CA TRP A 163 -18.66 17.30 1.36
C TRP A 163 -19.09 16.05 0.59
N LEU A 164 -19.41 16.21 -0.70
CA LEU A 164 -19.70 15.09 -1.59
C LEU A 164 -18.49 14.14 -1.73
N SER A 165 -17.28 14.69 -1.85
CA SER A 165 -16.04 13.90 -1.93
C SER A 165 -15.80 13.09 -0.67
N PHE A 166 -16.05 13.67 0.52
CA PHE A 166 -15.98 12.91 1.79
C PHE A 166 -17.05 11.82 1.87
N ALA A 167 -18.29 12.12 1.44
CA ALA A 167 -19.35 11.13 1.39
C ALA A 167 -18.97 9.93 0.51
N PHE A 168 -18.41 10.20 -0.67
CA PHE A 168 -17.93 9.15 -1.58
C PHE A 168 -16.79 8.33 -0.98
N LEU A 169 -15.80 8.98 -0.37
CA LEU A 169 -14.67 8.31 0.29
C LEU A 169 -15.14 7.38 1.41
N PHE A 170 -16.03 7.84 2.29
CA PHE A 170 -16.59 7.00 3.35
C PHE A 170 -17.43 5.85 2.80
N TRP A 171 -18.17 6.09 1.73
CA TRP A 171 -18.95 5.05 1.05
C TRP A 171 -18.04 3.93 0.49
N VAL A 172 -16.92 4.28 -0.15
CA VAL A 172 -15.95 3.28 -0.64
C VAL A 172 -15.35 2.47 0.52
N PHE A 173 -15.00 3.11 1.63
CA PHE A 173 -14.50 2.40 2.81
C PHE A 173 -15.56 1.48 3.42
N ALA A 174 -16.82 1.92 3.46
CA ALA A 174 -17.93 1.11 3.92
C ALA A 174 -18.10 -0.14 3.04
N LEU A 175 -18.14 0.02 1.72
CA LEU A 175 -18.21 -1.11 0.77
C LEU A 175 -17.07 -2.09 0.95
N LYS A 176 -15.83 -1.60 1.08
CA LYS A 176 -14.66 -2.46 1.29
C LYS A 176 -14.80 -3.30 2.56
N LYS A 177 -15.29 -2.72 3.66
CA LYS A 177 -15.48 -3.41 4.94
C LYS A 177 -16.67 -4.38 4.90
N SER A 178 -17.77 -4.01 4.25
CA SER A 178 -18.93 -4.88 4.03
C SER A 178 -18.55 -6.11 3.22
N TYR A 179 -17.79 -5.95 2.13
CA TYR A 179 -17.29 -7.05 1.32
C TYR A 179 -16.39 -7.98 2.13
N ARG A 180 -15.45 -7.44 2.92
CA ARG A 180 -14.58 -8.26 3.80
C ARG A 180 -15.37 -9.04 4.84
N ALA A 181 -16.41 -8.45 5.42
CA ALA A 181 -17.30 -9.17 6.33
C ALA A 181 -17.99 -10.35 5.63
N TRP A 182 -18.49 -10.15 4.41
CA TRP A 182 -19.13 -11.20 3.61
C TRP A 182 -18.15 -12.33 3.24
N GLN A 183 -16.92 -12.01 2.83
CA GLN A 183 -15.89 -12.99 2.52
C GLN A 183 -15.56 -13.89 3.71
N VAL A 184 -15.46 -13.29 4.92
CA VAL A 184 -15.19 -14.06 6.15
C VAL A 184 -16.39 -14.95 6.52
N THR A 185 -17.62 -14.50 6.32
CA THR A 185 -18.81 -15.30 6.65
C THR A 185 -19.06 -16.45 5.67
N THR A 186 -18.73 -16.27 4.39
CA THR A 186 -18.96 -17.28 3.35
C THR A 186 -17.76 -18.18 3.10
N GLY A 187 -16.58 -17.83 3.64
CA GLY A 187 -15.33 -18.53 3.38
C GLY A 187 -14.79 -18.34 1.95
N THR A 188 -15.36 -17.42 1.17
CA THR A 188 -15.00 -17.14 -0.23
C THR A 188 -13.80 -16.18 -0.34
N LEU A 189 -12.72 -16.51 0.37
CA LEU A 189 -11.50 -15.73 0.32
C LEU A 189 -10.76 -15.99 -1.00
N PHE A 190 -10.35 -14.91 -1.67
CA PHE A 190 -9.51 -14.93 -2.89
C PHE A 190 -10.12 -15.54 -4.16
N ILE A 191 -11.44 -15.70 -4.23
CA ILE A 191 -12.11 -16.15 -5.46
C ILE A 191 -12.27 -14.99 -6.44
N GLU A 192 -11.82 -15.17 -7.68
CA GLU A 192 -12.00 -14.21 -8.76
C GLU A 192 -13.49 -14.01 -9.10
N GLY A 193 -13.93 -12.77 -9.28
CA GLY A 193 -15.33 -12.45 -9.59
C GLY A 193 -16.30 -12.44 -8.40
N ALA A 194 -15.87 -12.87 -7.20
CA ALA A 194 -16.71 -12.88 -6.01
C ALA A 194 -17.25 -11.48 -5.62
N PHE A 195 -16.50 -10.42 -5.91
CA PHE A 195 -16.94 -9.05 -5.69
C PHE A 195 -18.19 -8.68 -6.49
N TRP A 196 -18.22 -9.03 -7.79
CA TRP A 196 -19.36 -8.72 -8.65
C TRP A 196 -20.58 -9.55 -8.29
N HIS A 197 -20.37 -10.80 -7.89
CA HIS A 197 -21.43 -11.65 -7.35
C HIS A 197 -22.04 -11.03 -6.10
N TRP A 198 -21.19 -10.66 -5.13
CA TRP A 198 -21.60 -9.98 -3.89
C TRP A 198 -22.34 -8.67 -4.17
N LEU A 199 -21.79 -7.79 -5.01
CA LEU A 199 -22.38 -6.48 -5.27
C LEU A 199 -23.78 -6.57 -5.89
N LYS A 200 -24.06 -7.60 -6.69
CA LYS A 200 -25.35 -7.78 -7.38
C LYS A 200 -26.38 -8.54 -6.56
N HIS A 201 -25.97 -9.55 -5.79
CA HIS A 201 -26.89 -10.52 -5.17
C HIS A 201 -27.02 -10.36 -3.66
N GLU A 202 -26.05 -9.72 -3.00
CA GLU A 202 -25.99 -9.67 -1.54
C GLU A 202 -26.42 -8.32 -0.99
N LYS A 203 -27.02 -8.35 0.20
CA LYS A 203 -27.44 -7.13 0.87
C LYS A 203 -26.26 -6.48 1.57
N TRP A 204 -25.59 -5.60 0.86
CA TRP A 204 -24.46 -4.77 1.33
C TRP A 204 -24.76 -3.91 2.58
N ILE A 205 -26.05 -3.73 2.94
CA ILE A 205 -26.55 -2.90 4.05
C ILE A 205 -27.13 -3.73 5.22
N THR A 206 -27.34 -5.05 5.09
CA THR A 206 -28.04 -5.86 6.15
C THR A 206 -27.09 -6.37 7.24
#